data_AF-A0A8J3LKY7-F1
#
_entry.id   AF-A0A8J3LKY7-F1
#
_cell.length_a   1.000
_cell.length_b   1.000
_cell.length_c   1.000
_cell.angle_alpha   90.00
_cell.angle_beta   90.00
_cell.angle_gamma   90.00
#
_symmetry.space_group_name_H-M   'P 1'
#
loop_
_entity.id
_entity.type
_entity.pdbx_description
1 polymer ?
#
loop_
_entity_poly.entity_id
_entity_poly.type
_entity_poly.pdbx_seq_one_letter_code
_entity_poly.pdbx_strand_id
1 'polypeptide(L)'
;MREGVTGRREPPTLSRMADDERRSVRRFSRLLSPAGLVLAGLLFLAPFLTVSCEAPGGYGRAAPGGTTTYTGWDLATGGTPDVTADKLLPPEQRRSDVLAPQPLAGVVLVLLVIGVLIAAGVGRARTRRGVVAALAAMAALFLLVNQATVRVLVEERLREQLTGPLPAGKDVGDFVHDQGGFGFALLALVLVALGNLAGWVRLVRGPAAAPAPADGGPAATRALPEG
;
A
#
# COMPACT_ATOMS: atom_id res chain seq x y z
N MET A 1 -12.01 58.16 -3.28
CA MET A 1 -10.97 58.03 -2.25
C MET A 1 -11.27 56.76 -1.46
N ARG A 2 -10.40 55.76 -1.56
CA ARG A 2 -10.49 54.48 -0.83
C ARG A 2 -9.31 54.47 0.15
N GLU A 3 -9.60 54.53 1.44
CA GLU A 3 -8.60 54.40 2.49
C GLU A 3 -8.17 52.93 2.59
N GLY A 4 -6.86 52.72 2.44
CA GLY A 4 -6.23 51.42 2.52
C GLY A 4 -6.07 50.99 3.98
N VAL A 5 -6.83 49.97 4.38
CA VAL A 5 -6.66 49.28 5.66
C VAL A 5 -5.42 48.39 5.55
N THR A 6 -4.29 48.87 6.06
CA THR A 6 -3.05 48.11 6.24
C THR A 6 -3.19 47.18 7.44
N GLY A 7 -3.83 46.03 7.23
CA GLY A 7 -3.96 44.97 8.23
C GLY A 7 -2.60 44.41 8.62
N ARG A 8 -2.14 44.75 9.83
CA ARG A 8 -0.95 44.20 10.49
C ARG A 8 -1.16 42.69 10.70
N ARG A 9 -0.47 41.86 9.91
CA ARG A 9 -0.48 40.39 10.11
C ARG A 9 0.37 40.07 11.34
N GLU A 10 -0.26 39.73 12.46
CA GLU A 10 0.45 39.17 13.61
C GLU A 10 1.06 37.81 13.25
N PRO A 11 2.31 37.53 13.64
CA PRO A 11 2.94 36.25 13.37
C PRO A 11 2.19 35.13 14.11
N PRO A 12 1.99 33.96 13.48
CA PRO A 12 1.32 32.84 14.11
C PRO A 12 2.07 32.46 15.40
N THR A 13 1.35 32.49 16.53
CA THR A 13 1.88 32.09 17.84
C THR A 13 2.30 30.61 17.80
N LEU A 14 3.50 30.30 18.31
CA LEU A 14 4.08 28.94 18.36
C LEU A 14 3.11 27.87 18.88
N SER A 15 2.17 28.23 19.76
CA SER A 15 1.12 27.34 20.26
C SER A 15 0.21 26.80 19.16
N ARG A 16 -0.08 27.57 18.09
CA ARG A 16 -0.93 27.12 16.98
C ARG A 16 -0.26 26.06 16.10
N MET A 17 1.07 26.12 15.93
CA MET A 17 1.82 25.12 15.16
C MET A 17 1.82 23.74 15.84
N ALA A 18 2.00 23.70 17.16
CA ALA A 18 2.00 22.44 17.91
C ALA A 18 0.62 21.73 17.91
N ASP A 19 -0.47 22.49 17.86
CA ASP A 19 -1.83 21.92 17.79
C ASP A 19 -2.15 21.31 16.41
N ASP A 20 -1.62 21.89 15.32
CA ASP A 20 -1.80 21.36 13.97
C ASP A 20 -1.06 20.02 13.77
N GLU A 21 0.16 19.88 14.30
CA GLU A 21 0.86 18.60 14.30
C GLU A 21 0.07 17.50 15.03
N ARG A 22 -0.48 17.80 16.21
CA ARG A 22 -1.28 16.84 16.99
C ARG A 22 -2.55 16.42 16.26
N ARG A 23 -3.21 17.33 15.53
CA ARG A 23 -4.38 17.02 14.71
C ARG A 23 -4.03 16.14 13.51
N SER A 24 -2.90 16.41 12.84
CA SER A 24 -2.43 15.61 11.71
C SER A 24 -2.16 14.15 12.11
N VAL A 25 -1.46 13.94 13.23
CA VAL A 25 -1.17 12.59 13.77
C VAL A 25 -2.45 11.81 14.12
N ARG A 26 -3.48 12.49 14.65
CA ARG A 26 -4.78 11.86 14.95
C ARG A 26 -5.57 11.45 13.70
N ARG A 27 -5.43 12.16 12.58
CA ARG A 27 -6.06 11.74 11.31
C ARG A 27 -5.29 10.56 10.71
N PHE A 28 -3.96 10.60 10.74
CA PHE A 28 -3.12 9.49 10.29
C PHE A 28 -3.38 8.20 11.08
N SER A 29 -3.64 8.30 12.38
CA SER A 29 -3.98 7.12 13.19
C SER A 29 -5.35 6.50 12.87
N ARG A 30 -6.27 7.26 12.24
CA ARG A 30 -7.53 6.72 11.70
C ARG A 30 -7.35 6.05 10.34
N LEU A 31 -6.37 6.48 9.54
CA LEU A 31 -5.99 5.76 8.31
C LEU A 31 -5.33 4.41 8.61
N LEU A 32 -4.72 4.28 9.79
CA LEU A 32 -4.21 3.01 10.34
C LEU A 32 -5.29 2.04 10.84
N SER A 33 -6.57 2.36 10.61
CA SER A 33 -7.74 1.51 10.91
C SER A 33 -7.97 0.48 9.78
N PRO A 34 -9.02 -0.38 9.86
CA PRO A 34 -9.40 -1.28 8.76
C PRO A 34 -9.50 -0.59 7.38
N ALA A 35 -9.76 0.72 7.36
CA ALA A 35 -9.78 1.52 6.15
C ALA A 35 -8.49 1.47 5.32
N GLY A 36 -7.31 1.38 5.96
CA GLY A 36 -6.04 1.29 5.25
C GLY A 36 -5.88 -0.03 4.48
N LEU A 37 -6.35 -1.13 5.05
CA LEU A 37 -6.37 -2.44 4.39
C LEU A 37 -7.42 -2.50 3.27
N VAL A 38 -8.60 -1.91 3.50
CA VAL A 38 -9.63 -1.78 2.45
C VAL A 38 -9.10 -0.95 1.29
N LEU A 39 -8.44 0.17 1.57
CA LEU A 39 -7.81 0.99 0.55
C LEU A 39 -6.74 0.21 -0.21
N ALA A 40 -5.87 -0.53 0.48
CA ALA A 40 -4.89 -1.41 -0.18
C ALA A 40 -5.56 -2.46 -1.08
N GLY A 41 -6.70 -3.03 -0.65
CA GLY A 41 -7.51 -3.94 -1.48
C GLY A 41 -8.14 -3.26 -2.69
N LEU A 42 -8.66 -2.04 -2.56
CA LEU A 42 -9.19 -1.28 -3.70
C LEU A 42 -8.07 -0.91 -4.69
N LEU A 43 -6.92 -0.51 -4.17
CA LEU A 43 -5.74 -0.24 -4.98
C LEU A 43 -5.22 -1.52 -5.65
N PHE A 44 -5.37 -2.69 -5.00
CA PHE A 44 -5.07 -4.00 -5.57
C PHE A 44 -5.93 -4.33 -6.79
N LEU A 45 -7.18 -3.86 -6.83
CA LEU A 45 -8.07 -4.03 -7.98
C LEU A 45 -7.81 -3.03 -9.11
N ALA A 46 -7.00 -2.00 -8.86
CA ALA A 46 -6.61 -1.03 -9.87
C ALA A 46 -5.63 -1.66 -10.90
N PRO A 47 -5.24 -0.95 -11.97
CA PRO A 47 -4.20 -1.40 -12.89
C PRO A 47 -2.84 -1.66 -12.20
N PHE A 48 -2.30 -2.87 -12.32
CA PHE A 48 -1.04 -3.31 -11.71
C PHE A 48 0.13 -3.27 -12.68
N LEU A 49 -0.09 -3.80 -13.87
CA LEU A 49 0.93 -3.97 -14.88
C LEU A 49 0.34 -3.65 -16.23
N THR A 50 1.10 -2.92 -17.03
CA THR A 50 0.75 -2.62 -18.41
C THR A 50 1.88 -2.97 -19.32
N VAL A 51 1.54 -3.51 -20.48
CA VAL A 51 2.46 -3.62 -21.60
C VAL A 51 2.15 -2.48 -22.55
N SER A 52 3.12 -1.58 -22.74
CA SER A 52 3.04 -0.55 -23.76
C SER A 52 3.29 -1.19 -25.11
N CYS A 53 2.29 -1.17 -26.01
CA CYS A 53 2.40 -1.82 -27.32
C CYS A 53 3.08 -0.94 -28.37
N GLU A 54 4.00 -0.03 -27.99
CA GLU A 54 5.02 0.45 -28.94
C GLU A 54 5.93 -0.68 -29.43
N ALA A 55 5.84 -1.86 -28.81
CA ALA A 55 6.45 -3.09 -29.27
C ALA A 55 6.04 -3.41 -30.73
N PRO A 56 7.02 -3.71 -31.62
CA PRO A 56 6.74 -4.10 -33.00
C PRO A 56 5.82 -5.32 -33.08
N GLY A 57 4.67 -5.17 -33.74
CA GLY A 57 3.69 -6.24 -33.91
C GLY A 57 2.63 -6.36 -32.81
N GLY A 58 2.67 -5.51 -31.78
CA GLY A 58 1.69 -5.50 -30.69
C GLY A 58 1.90 -6.62 -29.66
N TYR A 59 0.93 -6.78 -28.76
CA TYR A 59 0.96 -7.81 -27.71
C TYR A 59 -0.44 -8.40 -27.47
N GLY A 60 -0.54 -9.72 -27.60
CA GLY A 60 -1.78 -10.46 -27.37
C GLY A 60 -2.89 -10.06 -28.34
N ARG A 61 -3.90 -9.36 -27.80
CA ARG A 61 -5.01 -8.80 -28.57
C ARG A 61 -4.80 -7.33 -28.99
N ALA A 62 -3.79 -6.65 -28.46
CA ALA A 62 -3.50 -5.26 -28.75
C ALA A 62 -2.61 -5.13 -29.99
N ALA A 63 -3.02 -4.28 -30.93
CA ALA A 63 -2.24 -3.84 -32.09
C ALA A 63 -1.13 -2.86 -31.66
N PRO A 64 -0.15 -2.58 -32.54
CA PRO A 64 0.86 -1.55 -32.26
C PRO A 64 0.23 -0.21 -31.84
N GLY A 65 0.74 0.37 -30.75
CA GLY A 65 0.22 1.57 -30.11
C GLY A 65 -0.96 1.36 -29.15
N GLY A 66 -1.43 0.12 -28.96
CA GLY A 66 -2.37 -0.24 -27.90
C GLY A 66 -1.73 -0.40 -26.52
N THR A 67 -2.55 -0.64 -25.49
CA THR A 67 -2.07 -1.01 -24.15
C THR A 67 -2.86 -2.18 -23.63
N THR A 68 -2.17 -3.19 -23.11
CA THR A 68 -2.78 -4.34 -22.41
C THR A 68 -2.56 -4.15 -20.92
N THR A 69 -3.64 -4.12 -20.15
CA THR A 69 -3.64 -3.78 -18.72
C THR A 69 -4.09 -4.97 -17.89
N TYR A 70 -3.25 -5.38 -16.94
CA TYR A 70 -3.55 -6.41 -15.95
C TYR A 70 -3.89 -5.75 -14.61
N THR A 71 -5.06 -6.06 -14.06
CA THR A 71 -5.42 -5.71 -12.68
C THR A 71 -4.95 -6.80 -11.70
N GLY A 72 -4.90 -6.51 -10.40
CA GLY A 72 -4.59 -7.54 -9.40
C GLY A 72 -5.62 -8.68 -9.39
N TRP A 73 -6.87 -8.41 -9.79
CA TRP A 73 -7.91 -9.43 -9.94
C TRP A 73 -7.61 -10.39 -11.09
N ASP A 74 -7.20 -9.86 -12.23
CA ASP A 74 -6.82 -10.69 -13.39
C ASP A 74 -5.64 -11.59 -13.03
N LEU A 75 -4.66 -11.06 -12.30
CA LEU A 75 -3.53 -11.84 -11.83
C LEU A 75 -3.94 -12.94 -10.84
N ALA A 76 -4.84 -12.63 -9.90
CA ALA A 76 -5.29 -13.60 -8.90
C ALA A 76 -6.13 -14.74 -9.50
N THR A 77 -6.91 -14.46 -10.53
CA THR A 77 -7.90 -15.40 -11.08
C THR A 77 -7.54 -15.97 -12.46
N GLY A 78 -6.50 -15.46 -13.10
CA GLY A 78 -6.15 -15.80 -14.48
C GLY A 78 -7.11 -15.19 -15.49
N GLY A 79 -7.52 -13.94 -15.25
CA GLY A 79 -8.48 -13.20 -16.06
C GLY A 79 -7.93 -12.74 -17.41
N THR A 80 -8.84 -12.23 -18.26
CA THR A 80 -8.48 -11.56 -19.50
C THR A 80 -8.12 -10.10 -19.21
N PRO A 81 -6.93 -9.61 -19.58
CA PRO A 81 -6.57 -8.22 -19.36
C PRO A 81 -7.46 -7.27 -20.17
N ASP A 82 -7.52 -6.01 -19.76
CA ASP A 82 -8.19 -4.97 -20.52
C ASP A 82 -7.29 -4.48 -21.66
N VAL A 83 -7.88 -4.18 -22.83
CA VAL A 83 -7.16 -3.72 -24.02
C VAL A 83 -7.88 -2.51 -24.60
N THR A 84 -7.12 -1.46 -24.95
CA THR A 84 -7.69 -0.26 -25.56
C THR A 84 -8.50 -0.59 -26.82
N ALA A 85 -9.80 -0.26 -26.81
CA ALA A 85 -10.76 -0.77 -27.79
C ALA A 85 -10.46 -0.36 -29.25
N ASP A 86 -9.88 0.81 -29.47
CA ASP A 86 -9.51 1.33 -30.78
C ASP A 86 -8.23 0.71 -31.35
N LYS A 87 -7.52 -0.10 -30.54
CA LYS A 87 -6.26 -0.77 -30.89
C LYS A 87 -6.37 -2.28 -30.79
N LEU A 88 -7.54 -2.86 -31.01
CA LEU A 88 -7.69 -4.31 -31.07
C LEU A 88 -7.22 -4.87 -32.41
N LEU A 89 -6.44 -5.96 -32.36
CA LEU A 89 -6.12 -6.74 -33.55
C LEU A 89 -7.39 -7.40 -34.12
N PRO A 90 -7.43 -7.62 -35.45
CA PRO A 90 -8.44 -8.47 -36.08
C PRO A 90 -8.48 -9.86 -35.43
N PRO A 91 -9.66 -10.49 -35.26
CA PRO A 91 -9.83 -11.76 -34.55
C PRO A 91 -8.85 -12.86 -34.96
N GLU A 92 -8.54 -12.95 -36.25
CA GLU A 92 -7.63 -13.93 -36.86
C GLU A 92 -6.15 -13.71 -36.51
N GLN A 93 -5.78 -12.52 -36.03
CA GLN A 93 -4.42 -12.17 -35.61
C GLN A 93 -4.25 -12.13 -34.10
N ARG A 94 -5.34 -12.26 -33.34
CA ARG A 94 -5.32 -12.20 -31.86
C ARG A 94 -4.55 -13.40 -31.30
N ARG A 95 -3.63 -13.10 -30.40
CA ARG A 95 -2.91 -14.10 -29.60
C ARG A 95 -3.43 -14.06 -28.17
N SER A 96 -3.24 -15.18 -27.46
CA SER A 96 -3.60 -15.23 -26.05
C SER A 96 -2.70 -14.30 -25.24
N ASP A 97 -3.31 -13.35 -24.54
CA ASP A 97 -2.75 -12.51 -23.49
C ASP A 97 -3.21 -12.96 -22.08
N VAL A 98 -3.87 -14.11 -22.00
CA VAL A 98 -4.36 -14.66 -20.73
C VAL A 98 -3.18 -15.22 -19.94
N LEU A 99 -3.04 -14.76 -18.70
CA LEU A 99 -2.08 -15.30 -17.76
C LEU A 99 -2.73 -16.40 -16.94
N ALA A 100 -1.96 -17.44 -16.61
CA ALA A 100 -2.41 -18.42 -15.63
C ALA A 100 -2.63 -17.73 -14.26
N PRO A 101 -3.59 -18.21 -13.45
CA PRO A 101 -3.81 -17.68 -12.11
C PRO A 101 -2.50 -17.68 -11.31
N GLN A 102 -2.17 -16.54 -10.71
CA GLN A 102 -0.96 -16.36 -9.91
C GLN A 102 -1.29 -16.64 -8.43
N PRO A 103 -0.83 -17.77 -7.85
CA PRO A 103 -1.21 -18.15 -6.50
C PRO A 103 -0.83 -17.09 -5.45
N LEU A 104 0.30 -16.40 -5.66
CA LEU A 104 0.76 -15.35 -4.74
C LEU A 104 -0.19 -14.14 -4.72
N ALA A 105 -0.71 -13.71 -5.87
CA ALA A 105 -1.75 -12.68 -5.94
C ALA A 105 -3.02 -13.10 -5.19
N GLY A 106 -3.43 -14.37 -5.32
CA GLY A 106 -4.54 -14.94 -4.56
C GLY A 106 -4.28 -14.92 -3.04
N VAL A 107 -3.07 -15.27 -2.60
CA VAL A 107 -2.67 -15.21 -1.19
C VAL A 107 -2.70 -13.77 -0.68
N VAL A 108 -2.23 -12.78 -1.45
CA VAL A 108 -2.30 -11.36 -1.08
C VAL A 108 -3.76 -10.94 -0.84
N LEU A 109 -4.68 -11.32 -1.73
CA LEU A 109 -6.11 -11.02 -1.58
C LEU A 109 -6.68 -11.64 -0.30
N VAL A 110 -6.35 -12.90 -0.02
CA VAL A 110 -6.78 -13.59 1.22
C VAL A 110 -6.22 -12.91 2.47
N LEU A 111 -4.94 -12.53 2.47
CA LEU A 111 -4.30 -11.82 3.59
C LEU A 111 -4.97 -10.46 3.84
N LEU A 112 -5.33 -9.72 2.79
CA LEU A 112 -6.06 -8.46 2.91
C LEU A 112 -7.43 -8.67 3.56
N VAL A 113 -8.21 -9.65 3.10
CA VAL A 113 -9.52 -9.98 3.68
C VAL A 113 -9.40 -10.39 5.15
N ILE A 114 -8.49 -11.31 5.48
CA ILE A 114 -8.24 -11.73 6.86
C ILE A 114 -7.81 -10.54 7.73
N GLY A 115 -6.91 -9.70 7.21
CA GLY A 115 -6.46 -8.50 7.89
C GLY A 115 -7.61 -7.55 8.23
N VAL A 116 -8.53 -7.30 7.28
CA VAL A 116 -9.72 -6.46 7.51
C VAL A 116 -10.61 -7.06 8.58
N LEU A 117 -10.90 -8.37 8.52
CA LEU A 117 -11.74 -9.07 9.49
C LEU A 117 -11.13 -9.02 10.90
N ILE A 118 -9.83 -9.26 11.04
CA ILE A 118 -9.12 -9.17 12.32
C ILE A 118 -9.10 -7.73 12.85
N ALA A 119 -8.86 -6.76 11.97
CA ALA A 119 -8.85 -5.34 12.33
C ALA A 119 -10.23 -4.87 12.84
N ALA A 120 -11.32 -5.42 12.30
CA ALA A 120 -12.68 -5.10 12.72
C ALA A 120 -13.15 -5.90 13.96
N GLY A 121 -12.83 -7.20 14.04
CA GLY A 121 -13.40 -8.11 15.04
C GLY A 121 -12.63 -8.23 16.36
N VAL A 122 -11.31 -7.97 16.37
CA VAL A 122 -10.49 -8.17 17.58
C VAL A 122 -10.52 -6.94 18.49
N GLY A 123 -11.16 -7.06 19.65
CA GLY A 123 -11.25 -5.99 20.65
C GLY A 123 -9.93 -5.66 21.37
N ARG A 124 -9.00 -6.63 21.49
CA ARG A 124 -7.71 -6.42 22.15
C ARG A 124 -6.74 -5.67 21.23
N ALA A 125 -6.57 -4.37 21.49
CA ALA A 125 -5.77 -3.48 20.66
C ALA A 125 -4.31 -3.94 20.43
N ARG A 126 -3.68 -4.55 21.44
CA ARG A 126 -2.30 -5.06 21.33
C ARG A 126 -2.21 -6.22 20.34
N THR A 127 -3.03 -7.26 20.52
CA THR A 127 -3.06 -8.42 19.61
C THR A 127 -3.46 -8.00 18.21
N ARG A 128 -4.51 -7.19 18.07
CA ARG A 128 -4.99 -6.68 16.78
C ARG A 128 -3.87 -5.99 15.98
N ARG A 129 -3.17 -5.02 16.60
CA ARG A 129 -2.12 -4.26 15.91
C ARG A 129 -0.94 -5.13 15.49
N GLY A 130 -0.49 -6.03 16.37
CA GLY A 130 0.61 -6.94 16.04
C GLY A 130 0.28 -7.85 14.86
N VAL A 131 -0.91 -8.46 14.88
CA VAL A 131 -1.35 -9.38 13.81
C VAL A 131 -1.57 -8.64 12.49
N VAL A 132 -2.25 -7.48 12.51
CA VAL A 132 -2.46 -6.67 11.29
C VAL A 132 -1.13 -6.20 10.69
N ALA A 133 -0.16 -5.80 11.53
CA ALA A 133 1.16 -5.42 11.05
C ALA A 133 1.87 -6.58 10.34
N ALA A 134 1.84 -7.78 10.92
CA ALA A 134 2.43 -8.97 10.34
C ALA A 134 1.76 -9.36 9.01
N LEU A 135 0.41 -9.37 8.95
CA LEU A 135 -0.33 -9.69 7.73
C LEU A 135 -0.06 -8.68 6.60
N ALA A 136 -0.04 -7.38 6.91
CA ALA A 136 0.26 -6.35 5.93
C ALA A 136 1.71 -6.45 5.40
N ALA A 137 2.68 -6.77 6.27
CA ALA A 137 4.07 -6.98 5.86
C ALA A 137 4.22 -8.22 4.97
N MET A 138 3.55 -9.34 5.31
CA MET A 138 3.55 -10.54 4.46
C MET A 138 2.87 -10.29 3.12
N ALA A 139 1.74 -9.58 3.10
CA ALA A 139 1.06 -9.20 1.87
C ALA A 139 1.95 -8.32 0.98
N ALA A 140 2.67 -7.33 1.55
CA ALA A 140 3.61 -6.50 0.80
C ALA A 140 4.74 -7.33 0.18
N LEU A 141 5.29 -8.29 0.93
CA LEU A 141 6.34 -9.18 0.44
C LEU A 141 5.85 -10.06 -0.70
N PHE A 142 4.69 -10.72 -0.54
CA PHE A 142 4.12 -11.55 -1.59
C PHE A 142 3.72 -10.73 -2.82
N LEU A 143 3.26 -9.50 -2.64
CA LEU A 143 2.98 -8.60 -3.75
C LEU A 143 4.24 -8.27 -4.56
N LEU A 144 5.36 -7.99 -3.90
CA LEU A 144 6.66 -7.77 -4.54
C LEU A 144 7.14 -8.99 -5.34
N VAL A 145 7.09 -10.18 -4.72
CA VAL A 145 7.49 -11.43 -5.39
C VAL A 145 6.57 -11.72 -6.57
N ASN A 146 5.25 -11.55 -6.39
CA ASN A 146 4.27 -11.74 -7.46
C ASN A 146 4.55 -10.81 -8.64
N GLN A 147 4.82 -9.52 -8.39
CA GLN A 147 5.10 -8.55 -9.44
C GLN A 147 6.36 -8.91 -10.23
N ALA A 148 7.43 -9.31 -9.54
CA ALA A 148 8.66 -9.75 -10.19
C ALA A 148 8.42 -10.96 -11.11
N THR A 149 7.69 -11.97 -10.63
CA THR A 149 7.35 -13.17 -11.41
C THR A 149 6.48 -12.85 -12.62
N VAL A 150 5.43 -12.04 -12.45
CA VAL A 150 4.52 -11.67 -13.55
C VAL A 150 5.29 -10.86 -14.60
N ARG A 151 6.17 -9.95 -14.20
CA ARG A 151 6.99 -9.17 -15.13
C ARG A 151 7.86 -10.08 -16.00
N VAL A 152 8.58 -11.02 -15.41
CA VAL A 152 9.41 -11.98 -16.15
C VAL A 152 8.57 -12.78 -17.14
N LEU A 153 7.42 -13.29 -16.71
CA LEU A 153 6.53 -14.08 -17.57
C LEU A 153 5.97 -13.24 -18.73
N VAL A 154 5.57 -12.00 -18.47
CA VAL A 154 5.07 -11.09 -19.51
C VAL A 154 6.20 -10.72 -20.49
N GLU A 155 7.41 -10.49 -20.02
CA GLU A 155 8.58 -10.25 -20.88
C GLU A 155 8.89 -11.47 -21.77
N GLU A 156 8.85 -12.69 -21.22
CA GLU A 156 9.00 -13.92 -22.01
C GLU A 156 7.92 -14.05 -23.08
N ARG A 157 6.66 -13.84 -22.72
CA ARG A 157 5.52 -13.85 -23.66
C ARG A 157 5.64 -12.77 -24.72
N LEU A 158 6.06 -11.58 -24.35
CA LEU A 158 6.27 -10.50 -25.30
C LEU A 158 7.36 -10.89 -26.29
N ARG A 159 8.49 -11.45 -25.82
CA ARG A 159 9.57 -11.94 -26.67
C ARG A 159 9.10 -13.00 -27.67
N GLU A 160 8.26 -13.95 -27.24
CA GLU A 160 7.65 -14.97 -28.11
C GLU A 160 6.75 -14.37 -29.19
N GLN A 161 6.12 -13.23 -28.93
CA GLN A 161 5.13 -12.61 -29.80
C GLN A 161 5.69 -11.52 -30.72
N LEU A 162 6.95 -11.11 -30.54
CA LEU A 162 7.58 -10.13 -31.42
C LEU A 162 7.70 -10.68 -32.84
N THR A 163 7.13 -9.96 -33.80
CA THR A 163 7.20 -10.32 -35.24
C THR A 163 8.29 -9.58 -35.99
N GLY A 164 8.98 -8.64 -35.34
CA GLY A 164 10.01 -7.80 -35.95
C GLY A 164 11.15 -7.49 -34.98
N PRO A 165 12.27 -6.95 -35.48
CA PRO A 165 13.39 -6.55 -34.63
C PRO A 165 12.97 -5.42 -33.68
N LEU A 166 13.49 -5.45 -32.46
CA LEU A 166 13.33 -4.35 -31.50
C LEU A 166 14.02 -3.08 -32.02
N PRO A 167 13.50 -1.88 -31.67
CA PRO A 167 14.20 -0.62 -31.94
C PRO A 167 15.62 -0.64 -31.36
N ALA A 168 16.56 0.03 -32.03
CA ALA A 168 17.96 0.06 -31.59
C ALA A 168 18.08 0.61 -30.16
N GLY A 169 18.76 -0.14 -29.29
CA GLY A 169 18.98 0.24 -27.89
C GLY A 169 17.78 0.07 -26.97
N LYS A 170 16.74 -0.66 -27.40
CA LYS A 170 15.59 -1.04 -26.57
C LYS A 170 15.58 -2.53 -26.28
N ASP A 171 15.24 -2.87 -25.05
CA ASP A 171 15.03 -4.24 -24.60
C ASP A 171 13.54 -4.54 -24.39
N VAL A 172 13.17 -5.82 -24.32
CA VAL A 172 11.78 -6.27 -24.09
C VAL A 172 11.20 -5.67 -22.80
N GLY A 173 12.02 -5.57 -21.75
CA GLY A 173 11.64 -5.00 -20.46
C GLY A 173 11.30 -3.50 -20.51
N ASP A 174 11.74 -2.78 -21.55
CA ASP A 174 11.39 -1.36 -21.74
C ASP A 174 9.94 -1.15 -22.16
N PHE A 175 9.25 -2.21 -22.59
CA PHE A 175 7.84 -2.18 -22.99
C PHE A 175 6.90 -2.67 -21.89
N VAL A 176 7.45 -3.16 -20.76
CA VAL A 176 6.69 -3.65 -19.62
C VAL A 176 6.83 -2.65 -18.47
N HIS A 177 5.72 -2.03 -18.09
CA HIS A 177 5.71 -1.00 -17.06
C HIS A 177 4.79 -1.40 -15.90
N ASP A 178 5.31 -1.21 -14.69
CA ASP A 178 4.51 -1.26 -13.48
C ASP A 178 3.59 -0.03 -13.45
N GLN A 179 2.30 -0.25 -13.21
CA GLN A 179 1.33 0.83 -13.10
C GLN A 179 1.24 1.37 -11.68
N GLY A 180 0.62 2.56 -11.57
CA GLY A 180 0.44 3.22 -10.28
C GLY A 180 -0.27 2.35 -9.24
N GLY A 181 -1.20 1.47 -9.64
CA GLY A 181 -1.94 0.61 -8.71
C GLY A 181 -1.02 -0.30 -7.89
N PHE A 182 0.00 -0.89 -8.49
CA PHE A 182 1.01 -1.67 -7.77
C PHE A 182 1.75 -0.83 -6.73
N GLY A 183 2.30 0.32 -7.15
CA GLY A 183 3.06 1.20 -6.27
C GLY A 183 2.23 1.74 -5.11
N PHE A 184 0.98 2.16 -5.37
CA PHE A 184 0.08 2.66 -4.35
C PHE A 184 -0.38 1.56 -3.39
N ALA A 185 -0.70 0.36 -3.88
CA ALA A 185 -1.05 -0.78 -3.04
C ALA A 185 0.11 -1.19 -2.12
N LEU A 186 1.32 -1.26 -2.67
CA LEU A 186 2.53 -1.56 -1.91
C LEU A 186 2.79 -0.50 -0.83
N LEU A 187 2.72 0.79 -1.19
CA LEU A 187 2.89 1.88 -0.25
C LEU A 187 1.84 1.82 0.87
N ALA A 188 0.58 1.59 0.53
CA ALA A 188 -0.50 1.46 1.52
C ALA A 188 -0.22 0.30 2.49
N LEU A 189 0.17 -0.87 2.00
CA LEU A 189 0.53 -2.02 2.83
C LEU A 189 1.70 -1.72 3.77
N VAL A 190 2.75 -1.07 3.26
CA VAL A 190 3.93 -0.68 4.07
C VAL A 190 3.53 0.31 5.16
N LEU A 191 2.72 1.32 4.84
CA LEU A 191 2.25 2.30 5.83
C LEU A 191 1.37 1.65 6.90
N VAL A 192 0.47 0.74 6.50
CA VAL A 192 -0.35 -0.05 7.43
C VAL A 192 0.53 -0.90 8.34
N ALA A 193 1.52 -1.60 7.78
CA ALA A 193 2.45 -2.44 8.54
C ALA A 193 3.23 -1.61 9.57
N LEU A 194 3.89 -0.53 9.13
CA LEU A 194 4.73 0.31 9.98
C LEU A 194 3.93 1.01 11.08
N GLY A 195 2.76 1.59 10.76
CA GLY A 195 2.00 2.29 11.79
C GLY A 195 1.31 1.35 12.78
N ASN A 196 0.88 0.15 12.37
CA ASN A 196 0.39 -0.86 13.31
C ASN A 196 1.53 -1.41 14.18
N LEU A 197 2.72 -1.64 13.61
CA LEU A 197 3.91 -2.05 14.33
C LEU A 197 4.33 -1.00 15.37
N ALA A 198 4.44 0.27 14.97
CA ALA A 198 4.75 1.37 15.89
C ALA A 198 3.70 1.49 17.00
N GLY A 199 2.42 1.36 16.65
CA GLY A 199 1.32 1.35 17.61
C GLY A 199 1.34 0.15 18.55
N TRP A 200 1.86 -1.00 18.12
CA TRP A 200 2.06 -2.18 18.94
C TRP A 200 3.24 -2.02 19.90
N VAL A 201 4.39 -1.56 19.41
CA VAL A 201 5.60 -1.31 20.22
C VAL A 201 5.32 -0.31 21.34
N ARG A 202 4.56 0.76 21.08
CA ARG A 202 4.16 1.73 22.12
C ARG A 202 3.28 1.10 23.20
N LEU A 203 2.41 0.16 22.85
CA LEU A 203 1.58 -0.57 23.82
C LEU A 203 2.38 -1.59 24.62
N VAL A 204 3.41 -2.19 24.02
CA VAL A 204 4.30 -3.16 24.69
C VAL A 204 5.20 -2.47 25.70
N ARG A 205 5.75 -1.29 25.36
CA ARG A 205 6.70 -0.57 26.21
C ARG A 205 6.05 0.05 27.45
N GLY A 206 4.72 0.23 27.46
CA GLY A 206 3.99 0.87 28.56
C GLY A 206 4.44 2.32 28.83
N PRO A 207 3.74 3.08 29.68
CA PRO A 207 4.42 4.14 30.40
C PRO A 207 5.50 3.45 31.24
N ALA A 208 6.78 3.76 30.98
CA ALA A 208 7.82 3.45 31.94
C ALA A 208 7.28 3.92 33.30
N ALA A 209 7.13 2.99 34.25
CA ALA A 209 6.56 3.32 35.55
C ALA A 209 7.27 4.58 36.01
N ALA A 210 6.52 5.68 36.16
CA ALA A 210 7.11 6.92 36.62
C ALA A 210 7.90 6.57 37.87
N PRO A 211 9.18 6.98 37.99
CA PRO A 211 9.98 6.65 39.16
C PRO A 211 9.11 6.96 40.36
N ALA A 212 8.83 5.93 41.17
CA ALA A 212 7.98 6.09 42.33
C ALA A 212 8.51 7.32 43.08
N PRO A 213 7.66 8.29 43.46
CA PRO A 213 8.14 9.47 44.15
C PRO A 213 9.03 8.96 45.27
N ALA A 214 10.32 9.32 45.23
CA ALA A 214 11.26 8.90 46.24
C ALA A 214 10.64 9.37 47.55
N ASP A 215 10.22 8.42 48.40
CA ASP A 215 9.69 8.67 49.73
C ASP A 215 10.81 9.31 50.56
N GLY A 216 11.01 10.61 50.33
CA GLY A 216 11.87 11.50 51.09
C GLY A 216 11.11 12.13 52.25
N GLY A 217 10.17 11.40 52.84
CA GLY A 217 9.45 11.80 54.04
C GLY A 217 10.10 11.16 55.28
N PRO A 218 10.87 11.92 56.09
CA PRO A 218 11.44 11.38 57.33
C PRO A 218 10.34 10.95 58.30
N ALA A 219 10.65 9.88 59.03
CA ALA A 219 9.87 9.32 60.12
C ALA A 219 9.31 10.42 61.05
N ALA A 220 8.01 10.68 60.95
CA ALA A 220 7.29 11.37 62.02
C ALA A 220 7.15 10.38 63.19
N THR A 221 8.12 10.44 64.09
CA THR A 221 8.10 9.81 65.41
C THR A 221 6.80 10.18 66.12
N ARG A 222 5.81 9.28 66.12
CA ARG A 222 4.64 9.41 66.98
C ARG A 222 5.10 9.23 68.42
N ALA A 223 5.10 10.33 69.17
CA ALA A 223 5.21 10.32 70.61
C ALA A 223 4.07 9.46 71.21
N LEU A 224 4.45 8.55 72.11
CA LEU A 224 3.53 7.79 72.95
C LEU A 224 2.86 8.74 73.96
N PRO A 225 1.53 8.66 74.18
CA PRO A 225 0.91 9.29 75.34
C PRO A 225 1.24 8.48 76.60
N GLU A 226 1.84 9.13 77.59
CA GLU A 226 1.87 8.61 78.96
C GLU A 226 0.47 8.77 79.58
N GLY A 227 -0.04 7.66 80.12
CA GLY A 227 -1.29 7.57 80.86
C GLY A 227 -1.38 6.25 81.60
#